data_AF-A0A6F9BVK1-F1
#
_entry.id   AF-A0A6F9BVK1-F1
#
_cell.length_a   1.000
_cell.length_b   1.000
_cell.length_c   1.000
_cell.angle_alpha   90.00
_cell.angle_beta   90.00
_cell.angle_gamma   90.00
#
_symmetry.space_group_name_H-M   'P 1'
#
loop_
_entity.id
_entity.type
_entity.pdbx_description
1 polymer ?
#
loop_
_entity_poly.entity_id
_entity_poly.type
_entity_poly.pdbx_seq_one_letter_code
_entity_poly.pdbx_strand_id
1 'polypeptide(L)'
;MGEKVDSSRSSPVEGCLVDGESKNLSVLNWEQVQRLDVILAGSIPIHGRWNFPTLEIKPRDIVKVVRCRMEEKRIHVREVRLNGSAASHVLHEDSGLGWKDLDLIFCADLKGEMEFQTVKDIVLDALLDFLPEGVNKEKITPVTLKEAYVQKMVKVCNDSDRWSLISLSNNKGKNVELKFVDSLRRQFEFSVDSFQIRLDSLLLFYECSEHPMADTFHPTILGESVYGDFPAALDHLRKRLICTRNPEEIRGGGLLKYCHLLVRGFCAASGTEMKHLQRYMCSRFFIDFPEVGEQRRKLESYLQNHFVGLEDRKYDYLATLHGVVQESTVCLMGHERRQTLGLISSLALRVLAEQNVIPNTANVTCYYQPAPYVADSNFSNYYVAQVQTVYPHYPPPQYPPQQYHHQQYPPQQYPPQQYPPPHQPPPNHPMYTAWMPCN
;
A
#
# COMPACT_ATOMS: atom_id res chain seq x y z
N MET A 1 -82.15 -6.18 -4.58
CA MET A 1 -81.89 -5.26 -3.44
C MET A 1 -80.85 -5.98 -2.59
N GLY A 2 -79.55 -5.75 -2.78
CA GLY A 2 -78.82 -4.56 -2.33
C GLY A 2 -78.37 -4.84 -0.89
N GLU A 3 -77.08 -5.05 -0.61
CA GLU A 3 -76.19 -3.94 -0.23
C GLU A 3 -74.71 -4.21 -0.51
N LYS A 4 -74.00 -3.09 -0.73
CA LYS A 4 -72.65 -2.95 -1.25
C LYS A 4 -71.58 -3.21 -0.20
N VAL A 5 -70.49 -3.82 -0.66
CA VAL A 5 -69.17 -3.84 -0.04
C VAL A 5 -68.52 -2.45 -0.20
N ASP A 6 -68.04 -1.86 0.88
CA ASP A 6 -67.22 -0.65 0.85
C ASP A 6 -65.75 -1.00 1.13
N SER A 7 -64.87 -0.39 0.34
CA SER A 7 -63.44 -0.66 0.26
C SER A 7 -62.66 0.40 1.00
N SER A 8 -62.07 0.08 2.15
CA SER A 8 -61.08 0.93 2.80
C SER A 8 -59.66 0.47 2.46
N ARG A 9 -59.03 1.17 1.51
CA ARG A 9 -57.57 1.13 1.27
C ARG A 9 -56.86 1.85 2.42
N SER A 10 -55.99 1.14 3.15
CA SER A 10 -54.97 1.75 4.01
C SER A 10 -53.72 2.04 3.18
N SER A 11 -53.33 3.31 3.14
CA SER A 11 -52.07 3.78 2.56
C SER A 11 -50.89 3.33 3.43
N PRO A 12 -49.73 2.94 2.85
CA PRO A 12 -48.55 2.64 3.64
C PRO A 12 -47.88 3.94 4.10
N VAL A 13 -47.43 3.91 5.35
CA VAL A 13 -46.72 4.98 6.05
C VAL A 13 -45.33 5.13 5.43
N GLU A 14 -45.09 6.22 4.71
CA GLU A 14 -43.73 6.67 4.34
C GLU A 14 -43.01 7.12 5.61
N GLY A 15 -41.97 6.38 5.99
CA GLY A 15 -41.05 6.78 7.05
C GLY A 15 -40.13 7.89 6.56
N CYS A 16 -40.17 9.04 7.22
CA CYS A 16 -39.23 10.15 7.05
C CYS A 16 -37.79 9.70 7.29
N LEU A 17 -37.02 9.55 6.22
CA LEU A 17 -35.56 9.64 6.28
C LEU A 17 -35.19 11.12 6.36
N VAL A 18 -34.39 11.47 7.37
CA VAL A 18 -33.86 12.82 7.56
C VAL A 18 -32.92 13.13 6.39
N ASP A 19 -33.22 14.19 5.66
CA ASP A 19 -32.67 14.60 4.34
C ASP A 19 -31.13 14.84 4.27
N GLY A 20 -30.41 14.55 5.36
CA GLY A 20 -28.96 14.70 5.50
C GLY A 20 -28.16 13.38 5.48
N GLU A 21 -28.73 12.27 5.99
CA GLU A 21 -28.06 10.95 6.01
C GLU A 21 -28.21 10.17 4.70
N SER A 22 -29.04 10.65 3.77
CA SER A 22 -29.32 9.94 2.52
C SER A 22 -28.29 10.21 1.41
N LYS A 23 -27.45 11.25 1.52
CA LYS A 23 -26.55 11.67 0.43
C LYS A 23 -25.18 10.99 0.45
N ASN A 24 -24.72 10.50 1.60
CA ASN A 24 -23.45 9.79 1.71
C ASN A 24 -23.57 8.29 1.41
N LEU A 25 -24.78 7.77 1.20
CA LEU A 25 -25.04 6.35 0.96
C LEU A 25 -25.51 6.10 -0.47
N SER A 26 -25.20 4.92 -0.99
CA SER A 26 -25.74 4.41 -2.25
C SER A 26 -25.87 2.90 -2.21
N VAL A 27 -26.92 2.36 -2.82
CA VAL A 27 -27.03 0.92 -3.07
C VAL A 27 -26.10 0.55 -4.24
N LEU A 28 -25.34 -0.52 -4.09
CA LEU A 28 -24.51 -1.06 -5.17
C LEU A 28 -25.38 -1.75 -6.22
N ASN A 29 -25.05 -1.55 -7.50
CA ASN A 29 -25.68 -2.29 -8.59
C ASN A 29 -25.11 -3.71 -8.71
N TRP A 30 -25.75 -4.57 -9.52
CA TRP A 30 -25.35 -5.97 -9.66
C TRP A 30 -23.88 -6.15 -10.10
N GLU A 31 -23.39 -5.36 -11.05
CA GLU A 31 -21.98 -5.44 -11.49
C GLU A 31 -21.01 -5.11 -10.34
N GLN A 32 -21.35 -4.13 -9.49
CA GLN A 32 -20.57 -3.78 -8.31
C GLN A 32 -20.63 -4.90 -7.26
N VAL A 33 -21.81 -5.49 -7.03
CA VAL A 33 -21.97 -6.65 -6.12
C VAL A 33 -21.14 -7.84 -6.61
N GLN A 34 -21.15 -8.12 -7.91
CA GLN A 34 -20.37 -9.21 -8.51
C GLN A 34 -18.86 -8.96 -8.36
N ARG A 35 -18.37 -7.74 -8.60
CA ARG A 35 -16.96 -7.41 -8.37
C ARG A 35 -16.57 -7.55 -6.89
N LEU A 36 -17.45 -7.15 -5.98
CA LEU A 36 -17.23 -7.33 -4.54
C LEU A 36 -17.14 -8.81 -4.15
N ASP A 37 -18.04 -9.64 -4.68
CA ASP A 37 -18.03 -11.10 -4.45
C ASP A 37 -16.72 -11.73 -4.91
N VAL A 38 -16.26 -11.39 -6.12
CA VAL A 38 -14.99 -11.89 -6.65
C VAL A 38 -13.82 -11.56 -5.72
N ILE A 39 -13.80 -10.35 -5.15
CA ILE A 39 -12.75 -9.95 -4.19
C ILE A 39 -12.85 -10.75 -2.89
N LEU A 40 -14.06 -10.90 -2.33
CA LEU A 40 -14.24 -11.53 -1.01
C LEU A 40 -14.20 -13.06 -1.03
N ALA A 41 -14.57 -13.68 -2.15
CA ALA A 41 -14.55 -15.13 -2.36
C ALA A 41 -13.23 -15.62 -2.98
N GLY A 42 -12.44 -14.73 -3.59
CA GLY A 42 -11.14 -15.04 -4.17
C GLY A 42 -10.09 -15.41 -3.12
N SER A 43 -9.25 -16.41 -3.42
CA SER A 43 -8.11 -16.77 -2.56
C SER A 43 -7.00 -15.74 -2.71
N ILE A 44 -6.46 -15.28 -1.58
CA ILE A 44 -5.33 -14.36 -1.51
C ILE A 44 -4.19 -15.06 -0.76
N PRO A 45 -2.99 -15.13 -1.38
CA PRO A 45 -1.83 -15.73 -0.73
C PRO A 45 -1.22 -14.80 0.33
N ILE A 46 -1.16 -15.27 1.57
CA ILE A 46 -0.41 -14.63 2.66
C ILE A 46 0.92 -15.36 2.82
N HIS A 47 2.00 -14.69 2.46
CA HIS A 47 3.31 -15.31 2.37
C HIS A 47 3.96 -15.39 3.75
N GLY A 48 4.25 -16.62 4.19
CA GLY A 48 5.07 -16.86 5.36
C GLY A 48 6.53 -16.50 5.11
N ARG A 49 7.19 -15.90 6.10
CA ARG A 49 8.64 -15.73 6.11
C ARG A 49 9.34 -17.03 6.50
N TRP A 50 10.60 -17.14 6.10
CA TRP A 50 11.45 -18.31 6.39
C TRP A 50 10.84 -19.61 5.82
N ASN A 51 10.63 -20.61 6.67
CA ASN A 51 10.09 -21.91 6.30
C ASN A 51 8.58 -22.03 6.59
N PHE A 52 7.89 -20.92 6.93
CA PHE A 52 6.44 -20.95 7.10
C PHE A 52 5.74 -21.05 5.75
N PRO A 53 4.70 -21.90 5.61
CA PRO A 53 3.99 -22.07 4.35
C PRO A 53 3.27 -20.78 3.93
N THR A 54 2.91 -20.69 2.65
CA THR A 54 1.98 -19.65 2.20
C THR A 54 0.55 -20.06 2.58
N LEU A 55 -0.21 -19.15 3.19
CA LEU A 55 -1.61 -19.38 3.52
C LEU A 55 -2.47 -18.94 2.33
N GLU A 56 -3.43 -19.77 1.95
CA GLU A 56 -4.45 -19.43 0.94
C GLU A 56 -5.74 -19.05 1.65
N ILE A 57 -6.01 -17.75 1.74
CA ILE A 57 -7.10 -17.21 2.57
C ILE A 57 -8.10 -16.47 1.69
N LYS A 58 -9.40 -16.74 1.89
CA LYS A 58 -10.47 -15.92 1.34
C LYS A 58 -10.81 -14.80 2.33
N PRO A 59 -10.94 -13.54 1.89
CA PRO A 59 -11.28 -12.43 2.78
C PRO A 59 -12.56 -12.66 3.59
N ARG A 60 -13.60 -13.24 2.97
CA ARG A 60 -14.84 -13.56 3.70
C ARG A 60 -14.62 -14.54 4.86
N ASP A 61 -13.70 -15.50 4.71
CA ASP A 61 -13.46 -16.55 5.70
C ASP A 61 -12.70 -15.97 6.90
N ILE A 62 -11.66 -15.15 6.67
CA ILE A 62 -10.94 -14.49 7.77
C ILE A 62 -11.80 -13.46 8.48
N VAL A 63 -12.65 -12.71 7.76
CA VAL A 63 -13.61 -11.79 8.37
C VAL A 63 -14.57 -12.53 9.29
N LYS A 64 -15.12 -13.66 8.83
CA LYS A 64 -16.02 -14.49 9.63
C LYS A 64 -15.35 -15.00 10.90
N VAL A 65 -14.17 -15.63 10.78
CA VAL A 65 -13.45 -16.20 11.93
C VAL A 65 -13.10 -15.12 12.95
N VAL A 66 -12.57 -13.98 12.49
CA VAL A 66 -12.20 -12.87 13.37
C VAL A 66 -13.43 -12.27 14.05
N ARG A 67 -14.51 -12.00 13.32
CA ARG A 67 -15.75 -11.45 13.88
C ARG A 67 -16.35 -12.38 14.95
N CYS A 68 -16.48 -13.67 14.66
CA CYS A 68 -17.03 -14.66 15.61
C CYS A 68 -16.21 -14.69 16.91
N ARG A 69 -14.88 -14.76 16.81
CA ARG A 69 -14.00 -14.81 17.99
C ARG A 69 -14.00 -13.51 18.79
N MET A 70 -14.17 -12.35 18.14
CA MET A 70 -14.34 -11.07 18.84
C MET A 70 -15.62 -11.07 19.67
N GLU A 71 -16.74 -11.50 19.10
CA GLU A 71 -18.03 -11.59 19.81
C GLU A 71 -17.98 -12.60 20.97
N GLU A 72 -17.33 -13.76 20.79
CA GLU A 72 -17.08 -14.74 21.87
C GLU A 72 -16.28 -14.15 23.03
N LYS A 73 -15.33 -13.25 22.74
CA LYS A 73 -14.53 -12.51 23.73
C LYS A 73 -15.23 -11.24 24.23
N ARG A 74 -16.51 -11.04 23.90
CA ARG A 74 -17.34 -9.89 24.29
C ARG A 74 -16.83 -8.54 23.78
N ILE A 75 -16.14 -8.55 22.63
CA ILE A 75 -15.80 -7.35 21.88
C ILE A 75 -16.81 -7.24 20.75
N HIS A 76 -17.78 -6.33 20.92
CA HIS A 76 -18.85 -6.17 19.96
C HIS A 76 -18.33 -5.56 18.64
N VAL A 77 -18.69 -6.20 17.52
CA VAL A 77 -18.42 -5.75 16.15
C VAL A 77 -19.71 -5.22 15.54
N ARG A 78 -19.83 -3.89 15.51
CA ARG A 78 -21.00 -3.15 15.02
C ARG A 78 -21.24 -3.43 13.54
N GLU A 79 -20.17 -3.45 12.74
CA GLU A 79 -20.22 -3.75 11.31
C GLU A 79 -18.82 -4.04 10.76
N VAL A 80 -18.77 -4.66 9.57
CA VAL A 80 -17.52 -4.82 8.81
C VAL A 80 -17.64 -4.08 7.47
N ARG A 81 -16.58 -3.34 7.10
CA ARG A 81 -16.52 -2.55 5.87
C ARG A 81 -15.28 -2.88 5.04
N LEU A 82 -15.41 -2.88 3.72
CA LEU A 82 -14.28 -2.82 2.78
C LEU A 82 -13.94 -1.36 2.52
N ASN A 83 -12.66 -0.98 2.60
CA ASN A 83 -12.19 0.40 2.40
C ASN A 83 -11.10 0.49 1.32
N GLY A 84 -10.61 1.70 1.09
CA GLY A 84 -9.40 1.96 0.33
C GLY A 84 -9.58 1.75 -1.17
N SER A 85 -8.47 1.48 -1.85
CA SER A 85 -8.46 1.33 -3.31
C SER A 85 -9.34 0.16 -3.81
N ALA A 86 -9.53 -0.87 -2.98
CA ALA A 86 -10.41 -2.00 -3.29
C ALA A 86 -11.88 -1.57 -3.37
N ALA A 87 -12.36 -0.74 -2.43
CA ALA A 87 -13.71 -0.19 -2.49
C ALA A 87 -13.93 0.68 -3.73
N SER A 88 -12.97 1.54 -4.06
CA SER A 88 -13.03 2.35 -5.30
C SER A 88 -13.07 1.48 -6.56
N HIS A 89 -12.29 0.40 -6.61
CA HIS A 89 -12.28 -0.55 -7.73
C HIS A 89 -13.61 -1.32 -7.87
N VAL A 90 -14.23 -1.71 -6.77
CA VAL A 90 -15.58 -2.31 -6.79
C VAL A 90 -16.58 -1.34 -7.44
N LEU A 91 -16.55 -0.07 -7.05
CA LEU A 91 -17.48 0.94 -7.55
C LEU A 91 -17.21 1.33 -9.00
N HIS A 92 -15.93 1.38 -9.41
CA HIS A 92 -15.51 1.71 -10.76
C HIS A 92 -14.15 1.06 -11.12
N GLU A 93 -14.23 0.00 -11.92
CA GLU A 93 -13.08 -0.85 -12.30
C GLU A 93 -11.95 -0.07 -13.01
N ASP A 94 -12.31 0.76 -13.98
CA ASP A 94 -11.40 1.53 -14.85
C ASP A 94 -10.96 2.90 -14.29
N SER A 95 -10.99 3.05 -12.97
CA SER A 95 -10.51 4.26 -12.29
C SER A 95 -9.04 4.58 -12.58
N GLY A 96 -8.27 3.63 -13.11
CA GLY A 96 -6.83 3.76 -13.34
C GLY A 96 -5.99 3.63 -12.07
N LEU A 97 -6.61 3.61 -10.88
CA LEU A 97 -5.93 3.42 -9.61
C LEU A 97 -5.44 1.98 -9.42
N GLY A 98 -6.16 1.02 -10.02
CA GLY A 98 -6.09 -0.39 -9.62
C GLY A 98 -6.53 -0.53 -8.16
N TRP A 99 -6.26 -1.69 -7.57
CA TRP A 99 -6.30 -1.84 -6.14
C TRP A 99 -5.07 -2.60 -5.67
N LYS A 100 -4.53 -2.13 -4.55
CA LYS A 100 -3.30 -2.66 -3.99
C LYS A 100 -3.63 -3.50 -2.76
N ASP A 101 -3.82 -2.83 -1.63
CA ASP A 101 -4.09 -3.49 -0.37
C ASP A 101 -5.61 -3.74 -0.21
N LEU A 102 -5.96 -4.82 0.49
CA LEU A 102 -7.33 -5.17 0.84
C LEU A 102 -7.60 -4.69 2.27
N ASP A 103 -8.20 -3.51 2.39
CA ASP A 103 -8.46 -2.86 3.67
C ASP A 103 -9.81 -3.28 4.24
N LEU A 104 -9.81 -4.10 5.28
CA LEU A 104 -11.01 -4.56 5.98
C LEU A 104 -11.12 -3.84 7.33
N ILE A 105 -12.18 -3.05 7.50
CA ILE A 105 -12.46 -2.32 8.73
C ILE A 105 -13.50 -3.07 9.54
N PHE A 106 -13.13 -3.47 10.76
CA PHE A 106 -14.03 -3.94 11.81
C PHE A 106 -14.38 -2.75 12.70
N CYS A 107 -15.60 -2.25 12.62
CA CYS A 107 -16.09 -1.23 13.52
C CYS A 107 -16.44 -1.89 14.86
N ALA A 108 -15.59 -1.73 15.87
CA ALA A 108 -15.65 -2.52 17.10
C ALA A 108 -15.44 -1.68 18.35
N ASP A 109 -16.05 -2.09 19.46
CA ASP A 109 -15.96 -1.40 20.75
C ASP A 109 -14.61 -1.70 21.44
N LEU A 110 -13.62 -0.82 21.29
CA LEU A 110 -12.30 -0.96 21.90
C LEU A 110 -12.19 -0.11 23.17
N LYS A 111 -12.48 -0.65 24.35
CA LYS A 111 -12.56 0.15 25.60
C LYS A 111 -11.20 0.46 26.23
N GLY A 112 -10.16 -0.32 25.94
CA GLY A 112 -8.81 -0.06 26.42
C GLY A 112 -7.78 -1.09 25.92
N GLU A 113 -6.66 -1.17 26.64
CA GLU A 113 -5.51 -1.99 26.26
C GLU A 113 -5.82 -3.50 26.19
N MET A 114 -6.74 -3.97 27.04
CA MET A 114 -7.14 -5.37 27.05
C MET A 114 -7.78 -5.80 25.73
N GLU A 115 -8.68 -4.98 25.18
CA GLU A 115 -9.33 -5.26 23.91
C GLU A 115 -8.32 -5.24 22.76
N PHE A 116 -7.34 -4.32 22.77
CA PHE A 116 -6.27 -4.29 21.78
C PHE A 116 -5.42 -5.56 21.78
N GLN A 117 -5.04 -6.05 22.97
CA GLN A 117 -4.28 -7.28 23.09
C GLN A 117 -5.12 -8.50 22.70
N THR A 118 -6.40 -8.53 23.08
CA THR A 118 -7.34 -9.60 22.71
C THR A 118 -7.56 -9.67 21.20
N VAL A 119 -7.75 -8.53 20.53
CA VAL A 119 -7.87 -8.46 19.06
C VAL A 119 -6.63 -8.99 18.37
N LYS A 120 -5.44 -8.61 18.86
CA LYS A 120 -4.17 -9.13 18.33
C LYS A 120 -4.10 -10.65 18.47
N ASP A 121 -4.46 -11.19 19.63
CA ASP A 121 -4.42 -12.63 19.88
C ASP A 121 -5.45 -13.37 19.01
N ILE A 122 -6.66 -12.84 18.86
CA ILE A 122 -7.69 -13.39 17.94
C ILE A 122 -7.17 -13.50 16.51
N VAL A 123 -6.53 -12.45 15.98
CA VAL A 123 -6.02 -12.46 14.60
C VAL A 123 -4.88 -13.47 14.45
N LEU A 124 -3.95 -13.52 15.39
CA LEU A 124 -2.86 -14.49 15.36
C LEU A 124 -3.37 -15.92 15.47
N ASP A 125 -4.33 -16.18 16.35
CA ASP A 125 -4.96 -17.48 16.49
C ASP A 125 -5.77 -17.85 15.23
N ALA A 126 -6.36 -16.87 14.53
CA ALA A 126 -7.08 -17.12 13.28
C ALA A 126 -6.12 -17.58 12.17
N LEU A 127 -4.91 -17.03 12.10
CA LEU A 127 -3.89 -17.49 11.14
C LEU A 127 -3.51 -18.96 11.35
N LEU A 128 -3.58 -19.46 12.58
CA LEU A 128 -3.30 -20.86 12.89
C LEU A 128 -4.32 -21.82 12.26
N ASP A 129 -5.58 -21.37 12.11
CA ASP A 129 -6.64 -22.16 11.48
C ASP A 129 -6.34 -22.40 9.99
N PHE A 130 -5.80 -21.38 9.32
CA PHE A 130 -5.51 -21.38 7.89
C PHE A 130 -4.21 -22.09 7.50
N LEU A 131 -3.44 -22.62 8.46
CA LEU A 131 -2.28 -23.44 8.15
C LEU A 131 -2.70 -24.73 7.43
N PRO A 132 -1.93 -25.17 6.41
CA PRO A 132 -2.24 -26.38 5.66
C PRO A 132 -2.17 -27.63 6.54
N GLU A 133 -2.87 -28.67 6.11
CA GLU A 133 -2.84 -29.98 6.76
C GLU A 133 -1.40 -30.53 6.84
N GLY A 134 -1.06 -31.15 7.97
CA GLY A 134 0.28 -31.69 8.24
C GLY A 134 1.24 -30.74 8.96
N VAL A 135 0.89 -29.47 9.16
CA VAL A 135 1.66 -28.56 10.02
C VAL A 135 1.38 -28.87 11.49
N ASN A 136 2.45 -29.10 12.28
CA ASN A 136 2.31 -29.27 13.73
C ASN A 136 2.00 -27.93 14.40
N LYS A 137 0.70 -27.68 14.66
CA LYS A 137 0.19 -26.45 15.27
C LYS A 137 0.60 -26.28 16.75
N GLU A 138 0.89 -27.36 17.47
CA GLU A 138 1.22 -27.33 18.91
C GLU A 138 2.55 -26.63 19.22
N LYS A 139 3.49 -26.65 18.26
CA LYS A 139 4.79 -25.99 18.40
C LYS A 139 4.78 -24.52 17.99
N ILE A 140 3.69 -24.03 17.43
CA ILE A 140 3.58 -22.70 16.87
C ILE A 140 3.03 -21.75 17.93
N THR A 141 3.79 -20.71 18.25
CA THR A 141 3.41 -19.68 19.22
C THR A 141 2.88 -18.44 18.52
N PRO A 142 2.08 -17.60 19.20
CA PRO A 142 1.63 -16.31 18.66
C PRO A 142 2.79 -15.40 18.22
N VAL A 143 3.92 -15.45 18.94
CA VAL A 143 5.13 -14.68 18.59
C VAL A 143 5.69 -15.15 17.24
N THR A 144 5.82 -16.45 17.03
CA THR A 144 6.31 -17.00 15.77
C THR A 144 5.36 -16.72 14.61
N LEU A 145 4.04 -16.77 14.80
CA LEU A 145 3.06 -16.39 13.76
C LEU A 145 3.16 -14.91 13.39
N LYS A 146 3.32 -14.05 14.41
CA LYS A 146 3.52 -12.61 14.20
C LYS A 146 4.73 -12.36 13.31
N GLU A 147 5.86 -12.97 13.63
CA GLU A 147 7.10 -12.79 12.86
C GLU A 147 7.03 -13.40 11.46
N ALA A 148 6.29 -14.49 11.29
CA ALA A 148 6.14 -15.18 10.03
C ALA A 148 5.22 -14.45 9.05
N TYR A 149 4.06 -13.97 9.49
CA TYR A 149 2.98 -13.54 8.59
C TYR A 149 2.63 -12.06 8.69
N VAL A 150 2.96 -11.39 9.78
CA VAL A 150 2.56 -10.00 9.99
C VAL A 150 3.66 -9.07 9.50
N GLN A 151 3.32 -8.24 8.52
CA GLN A 151 4.22 -7.24 7.97
C GLN A 151 4.28 -5.98 8.84
N LYS A 152 3.12 -5.54 9.36
CA LYS A 152 3.00 -4.30 10.14
C LYS A 152 1.89 -4.42 11.18
N MET A 153 2.15 -3.93 12.38
CA MET A 153 1.13 -3.70 13.41
C MET A 153 1.16 -2.25 13.84
N VAL A 154 -0.01 -1.64 14.01
CA VAL A 154 -0.15 -0.27 14.53
C VAL A 154 -1.24 -0.27 15.58
N LYS A 155 -1.01 0.45 16.68
CA LYS A 155 -2.02 0.74 17.70
C LYS A 155 -2.05 2.25 17.94
N VAL A 156 -3.23 2.83 17.89
CA VAL A 156 -3.48 4.23 18.25
C VAL A 156 -4.57 4.23 19.31
N CYS A 157 -4.28 4.81 20.45
CA CYS A 157 -5.22 4.96 21.56
C CYS A 157 -4.98 6.32 22.23
N ASN A 158 -5.72 7.32 21.77
CA ASN A 158 -5.76 8.66 22.35
C ASN A 158 -7.23 9.14 22.43
N ASP A 159 -7.43 10.40 22.81
CA ASP A 159 -8.77 10.96 23.04
C ASP A 159 -9.63 11.05 21.76
N SER A 160 -9.01 11.23 20.58
CA SER A 160 -9.72 11.37 19.31
C SER A 160 -9.73 10.12 18.45
N ASP A 161 -8.70 9.29 18.57
CA ASP A 161 -8.44 8.14 17.71
C ASP A 161 -8.16 6.90 18.54
N ARG A 162 -8.95 5.87 18.29
CA ARG A 162 -8.83 4.57 18.93
C ARG A 162 -9.02 3.45 17.92
N TRP A 163 -7.90 2.92 17.45
CA TRP A 163 -7.90 1.87 16.43
C TRP A 163 -6.60 1.06 16.42
N SER A 164 -6.69 -0.14 15.85
CA SER A 164 -5.57 -1.06 15.63
C SER A 164 -5.52 -1.47 14.16
N LEU A 165 -4.34 -1.83 13.66
CA LEU A 165 -4.16 -2.35 12.32
C LEU A 165 -3.15 -3.49 12.35
N ILE A 166 -3.49 -4.58 11.67
CA ILE A 166 -2.62 -5.74 11.43
C ILE A 166 -2.59 -5.98 9.92
N SER A 167 -1.42 -5.73 9.30
CA SER A 167 -1.17 -5.93 7.87
C SER A 167 -0.46 -7.26 7.66
N LEU A 168 -1.08 -8.13 6.88
CA LEU A 168 -0.59 -9.47 6.56
C LEU A 168 0.19 -9.44 5.25
N SER A 169 1.34 -10.12 5.23
CA SER A 169 2.32 -10.00 4.16
C SER A 169 1.86 -10.65 2.86
N ASN A 170 1.87 -9.90 1.77
CA ASN A 170 1.77 -10.43 0.42
C ASN A 170 2.93 -9.92 -0.44
N ASN A 171 3.81 -10.82 -0.87
CA ASN A 171 5.00 -10.47 -1.64
C ASN A 171 4.69 -9.92 -3.05
N LYS A 172 3.43 -10.01 -3.50
CA LYS A 172 2.95 -9.38 -4.74
C LYS A 172 2.41 -7.96 -4.53
N GLY A 173 2.57 -7.40 -3.33
CA GLY A 173 2.14 -6.04 -3.00
C GLY A 173 0.65 -5.88 -2.74
N LYS A 174 -0.12 -6.96 -2.62
CA LYS A 174 -1.56 -6.93 -2.27
C LYS A 174 -1.79 -7.39 -0.83
N ASN A 175 -1.42 -6.56 0.13
CA ASN A 175 -1.51 -6.95 1.53
C ASN A 175 -2.97 -7.05 1.98
N VAL A 176 -3.24 -7.89 2.97
CA VAL A 176 -4.55 -7.91 3.64
C VAL A 176 -4.41 -7.12 4.94
N GLU A 177 -5.11 -6.00 5.04
CA GLU A 177 -5.05 -5.13 6.23
C GLU A 177 -6.34 -5.27 7.04
N LEU A 178 -6.21 -5.82 8.24
CA LEU A 178 -7.30 -5.92 9.21
C LEU A 178 -7.20 -4.72 10.15
N LYS A 179 -8.15 -3.79 10.02
CA LYS A 179 -8.22 -2.56 10.81
C LYS A 179 -9.40 -2.63 11.78
N PHE A 180 -9.14 -2.45 13.06
CA PHE A 180 -10.15 -2.49 14.12
C PHE A 180 -10.35 -1.08 14.63
N VAL A 181 -11.53 -0.51 14.43
CA VAL A 181 -11.79 0.91 14.64
C VAL A 181 -12.92 1.09 15.64
N ASP A 182 -12.60 1.72 16.77
CA ASP A 182 -13.61 2.26 17.68
C ASP A 182 -13.93 3.70 17.28
N SER A 183 -12.91 4.56 17.26
CA SER A 183 -12.97 5.94 16.78
C SER A 183 -11.82 6.25 15.83
N LEU A 184 -12.12 6.97 14.75
CA LEU A 184 -11.13 7.41 13.78
C LEU A 184 -11.54 8.77 13.23
N ARG A 185 -10.76 9.79 13.57
CA ARG A 185 -11.02 11.16 13.14
C ARG A 185 -10.83 11.33 11.64
N ARG A 186 -9.75 10.77 11.10
CA ARG A 186 -9.36 10.94 9.69
C ARG A 186 -9.63 9.68 8.89
N GLN A 187 -10.70 9.72 8.11
CA GLN A 187 -11.18 8.55 7.39
C GLN A 187 -10.84 8.56 5.89
N PHE A 188 -10.47 9.71 5.32
CA PHE A 188 -10.08 9.86 3.92
C PHE A 188 -9.09 11.02 3.72
N GLU A 189 -8.42 11.04 2.58
CA GLU A 189 -7.56 12.16 2.17
C GLU A 189 -8.16 12.90 0.96
N PHE A 190 -8.61 12.15 -0.05
CA PHE A 190 -9.31 12.66 -1.23
C PHE A 190 -10.65 11.93 -1.42
N SER A 191 -11.54 12.51 -2.22
CA SER A 191 -12.85 11.89 -2.50
C SER A 191 -12.76 10.54 -3.22
N VAL A 192 -11.66 10.27 -3.91
CA VAL A 192 -11.48 9.06 -4.73
C VAL A 192 -11.11 7.82 -3.90
N ASP A 193 -10.73 8.02 -2.64
CA ASP A 193 -10.39 6.99 -1.66
C ASP A 193 -11.28 7.02 -0.42
N SER A 194 -12.42 7.73 -0.49
CA SER A 194 -13.33 7.90 0.64
C SER A 194 -14.46 6.86 0.70
N PHE A 195 -14.40 5.80 -0.10
CA PHE A 195 -15.48 4.81 -0.18
C PHE A 195 -15.30 3.69 0.82
N GLN A 196 -16.37 3.37 1.53
CA GLN A 196 -16.47 2.22 2.41
C GLN A 196 -17.71 1.41 2.04
N ILE A 197 -17.56 0.10 1.80
CA ILE A 197 -18.66 -0.78 1.42
C ILE A 197 -19.01 -1.67 2.61
N ARG A 198 -20.25 -1.62 3.07
CA ARG A 198 -20.73 -2.44 4.20
C ARG A 198 -20.86 -3.89 3.78
N LEU A 199 -20.23 -4.80 4.51
CA LEU A 199 -20.12 -6.21 4.11
C LEU A 199 -21.15 -7.11 4.78
N ASP A 200 -21.80 -6.66 5.86
CA ASP A 200 -22.66 -7.49 6.71
C ASP A 200 -23.77 -8.23 5.93
N SER A 201 -24.46 -7.56 5.01
CA SER A 201 -25.52 -8.20 4.20
C SER A 201 -24.98 -9.31 3.29
N LEU A 202 -23.76 -9.14 2.77
CA LEU A 202 -23.11 -10.14 1.92
C LEU A 202 -22.54 -11.30 2.73
N LEU A 203 -21.95 -11.00 3.89
CA LEU A 203 -21.46 -12.02 4.82
C LEU A 203 -22.61 -12.90 5.31
N LEU A 204 -23.75 -12.31 5.69
CA LEU A 204 -24.95 -13.03 6.07
C LEU A 204 -25.49 -13.90 4.92
N PHE A 205 -25.46 -13.38 3.69
CA PHE A 205 -25.86 -14.16 2.52
C PHE A 205 -25.01 -15.42 2.35
N TYR A 206 -23.68 -15.33 2.53
CA TYR A 206 -22.79 -16.50 2.46
C TYR A 206 -23.08 -17.55 3.55
N GLU A 207 -23.62 -17.14 4.69
CA GLU A 207 -23.94 -18.04 5.79
C GLU A 207 -25.29 -18.74 5.62
N CYS A 208 -26.26 -18.04 5.04
CA CYS A 208 -27.65 -18.52 4.98
C CYS A 208 -28.07 -19.05 3.62
N SER A 209 -27.43 -18.65 2.52
CA SER A 209 -27.85 -19.04 1.17
C SER A 209 -27.18 -20.34 0.73
N GLU A 210 -27.99 -21.31 0.31
CA GLU A 210 -27.53 -22.52 -0.39
C GLU A 210 -27.31 -22.29 -1.90
N HIS A 211 -27.83 -21.18 -2.44
CA HIS A 211 -27.77 -20.85 -3.85
C HIS A 211 -26.69 -19.81 -4.15
N PRO A 212 -25.99 -19.91 -5.31
CA PRO A 212 -25.06 -18.87 -5.74
C PRO A 212 -25.79 -17.56 -6.04
N MET A 213 -25.08 -16.44 -5.94
CA MET A 213 -25.65 -15.14 -6.29
C MET A 213 -25.95 -15.03 -7.78
N ALA A 214 -27.04 -14.34 -8.10
CA ALA A 214 -27.45 -13.99 -9.44
C ALA A 214 -28.03 -12.56 -9.47
N ASP A 215 -28.16 -11.97 -10.66
CA ASP A 215 -28.75 -10.62 -10.83
C ASP A 215 -30.16 -10.51 -10.21
N THR A 216 -30.96 -11.57 -10.28
CA THR A 216 -32.29 -11.61 -9.66
C THR A 216 -32.29 -12.08 -8.20
N PHE A 217 -31.14 -12.50 -7.67
CA PHE A 217 -31.02 -13.08 -6.33
C PHE A 217 -29.64 -12.74 -5.72
N HIS A 218 -29.56 -11.57 -5.09
CA HIS A 218 -28.38 -11.08 -4.40
C HIS A 218 -28.79 -10.18 -3.23
N PRO A 219 -27.95 -10.06 -2.18
CA PRO A 219 -28.24 -9.17 -1.06
C PRO A 219 -28.14 -7.71 -1.50
N THR A 220 -28.94 -6.84 -0.88
CA THR A 220 -28.76 -5.39 -1.02
C THR A 220 -27.52 -4.96 -0.24
N ILE A 221 -26.57 -4.32 -0.92
CA ILE A 221 -25.29 -3.88 -0.34
C ILE A 221 -25.21 -2.36 -0.41
N LEU A 222 -24.81 -1.74 0.71
CA LEU A 222 -24.65 -0.29 0.82
C LEU A 222 -23.18 0.12 0.74
N GLY A 223 -22.91 1.08 -0.13
CA GLY A 223 -21.67 1.86 -0.15
C GLY A 223 -21.88 3.20 0.57
N GLU A 224 -20.87 3.64 1.29
CA GLU A 224 -20.81 4.91 2.00
C GLU A 224 -19.60 5.71 1.50
N SER A 225 -19.75 7.02 1.38
CA SER A 225 -18.65 7.94 1.09
C SER A 225 -18.40 8.83 2.29
N VAL A 226 -17.27 8.63 2.98
CA VAL A 226 -16.89 9.46 4.14
C VAL A 226 -16.42 10.87 3.75
N TYR A 227 -16.34 11.15 2.43
CA TYR A 227 -16.25 12.51 1.87
C TYR A 227 -17.58 13.29 2.02
N GLY A 228 -18.69 12.58 2.22
CA GLY A 228 -20.01 13.11 2.56
C GLY A 228 -21.04 13.04 1.44
N ASP A 229 -20.68 13.29 0.18
CA ASP A 229 -21.60 13.13 -0.96
C ASP A 229 -21.13 11.96 -1.82
N PHE A 230 -21.90 10.87 -1.84
CA PHE A 230 -21.54 9.65 -2.54
C PHE A 230 -21.59 9.82 -4.07
N PRO A 231 -22.69 10.33 -4.67
CA PRO A 231 -22.72 10.63 -6.09
C PRO A 231 -21.58 11.53 -6.56
N ALA A 232 -21.26 12.60 -5.81
CA ALA A 232 -20.18 13.51 -6.17
C ALA A 232 -18.80 12.84 -6.10
N ALA A 233 -18.52 12.08 -5.04
CA ALA A 233 -17.28 11.32 -4.94
C ALA A 233 -17.14 10.31 -6.08
N LEU A 234 -18.24 9.65 -6.46
CA LEU A 234 -18.25 8.67 -7.55
C LEU A 234 -18.02 9.34 -8.91
N ASP A 235 -18.57 10.53 -9.13
CA ASP A 235 -18.28 11.35 -10.31
C ASP A 235 -16.81 11.76 -10.37
N HIS A 236 -16.22 12.17 -9.24
CA HIS A 236 -14.79 12.45 -9.16
C HIS A 236 -13.95 11.21 -9.52
N LEU A 237 -14.33 10.02 -9.05
CA LEU A 237 -13.63 8.78 -9.39
C LEU A 237 -13.69 8.47 -10.90
N ARG A 238 -14.87 8.62 -11.52
CA ARG A 238 -15.09 8.39 -12.95
C ARG A 238 -14.35 9.39 -13.84
N LYS A 239 -14.34 10.66 -13.45
CA LYS A 239 -13.69 11.76 -14.19
C LYS A 239 -12.22 11.97 -13.80
N ARG A 240 -11.69 11.14 -12.91
CA ARG A 240 -10.33 11.24 -12.36
C ARG A 240 -10.03 12.63 -11.78
N LEU A 241 -10.91 13.12 -10.92
CA LEU A 241 -10.79 14.41 -10.26
C LEU A 241 -10.20 14.27 -8.85
N ILE A 242 -9.26 15.14 -8.51
CA ILE A 242 -8.68 15.27 -7.18
C ILE A 242 -9.44 16.37 -6.45
N CYS A 243 -10.16 15.98 -5.38
CA CYS A 243 -10.91 16.87 -4.52
C CYS A 243 -10.80 16.42 -3.06
N THR A 244 -10.81 17.37 -2.14
CA THR A 244 -10.91 17.13 -0.68
C THR A 244 -11.75 18.24 -0.06
N ARG A 245 -12.46 17.94 1.02
CA ARG A 245 -13.25 18.92 1.80
C ARG A 245 -12.56 19.29 3.12
N ASN A 246 -11.60 18.49 3.57
CA ASN A 246 -10.94 18.61 4.87
C ASN A 246 -9.42 18.76 4.70
N PRO A 247 -8.93 19.84 4.04
CA PRO A 247 -7.51 20.03 3.81
C PRO A 247 -6.69 19.99 5.11
N GLU A 248 -7.25 20.47 6.22
CA GLU A 248 -6.64 20.49 7.55
C GLU A 248 -6.36 19.12 8.16
N GLU A 249 -6.99 18.07 7.62
CA GLU A 249 -6.80 16.69 8.07
C GLU A 249 -5.73 15.95 7.27
N ILE A 250 -5.31 16.50 6.13
CA ILE A 250 -4.25 15.92 5.33
C ILE A 250 -2.92 16.05 6.08
N ARG A 251 -2.22 14.92 6.22
CA ARG A 251 -0.84 14.84 6.75
C ARG A 251 0.19 14.89 5.62
N GLY A 252 1.47 14.91 5.94
CA GLY A 252 2.57 14.99 4.99
C GLY A 252 2.54 13.89 3.91
N GLY A 253 2.03 12.70 4.26
CA GLY A 253 1.79 11.63 3.29
C GLY A 253 0.83 11.98 2.15
N GLY A 254 -0.07 12.96 2.36
CA GLY A 254 -1.01 13.41 1.35
C GLY A 254 -0.35 14.05 0.14
N LEU A 255 0.82 14.70 0.30
CA LEU A 255 1.61 15.20 -0.84
C LEU A 255 2.05 14.05 -1.76
N LEU A 256 2.50 12.95 -1.16
CA LEU A 256 2.96 11.77 -1.90
C LEU A 256 1.79 11.14 -2.67
N LYS A 257 0.65 10.97 -2.00
CA LYS A 257 -0.56 10.45 -2.64
C LYS A 257 -1.09 11.38 -3.73
N TYR A 258 -1.06 12.70 -3.52
CA TYR A 258 -1.43 13.67 -4.53
C TYR A 258 -0.60 13.51 -5.81
N CYS A 259 0.74 13.49 -5.68
CA CYS A 259 1.62 13.30 -6.83
C CYS A 259 1.40 11.94 -7.50
N HIS A 260 1.05 10.92 -6.71
CA HIS A 260 0.73 9.60 -7.20
C HIS A 260 -0.58 9.56 -7.99
N LEU A 261 -1.58 10.37 -7.62
CA LEU A 261 -2.81 10.56 -8.40
C LEU A 261 -2.51 11.27 -9.73
N LEU A 262 -1.66 12.31 -9.71
CA LEU A 262 -1.29 13.05 -10.92
C LEU A 262 -0.66 12.14 -11.99
N VAL A 263 0.30 11.28 -11.63
CA VAL A 263 0.91 10.34 -12.59
C VAL A 263 -0.03 9.25 -13.09
N ARG A 264 -1.21 9.10 -12.48
CA ARG A 264 -2.29 8.22 -12.95
C ARG A 264 -3.34 8.94 -13.79
N GLY A 265 -3.06 10.19 -14.17
CA GLY A 265 -3.92 11.00 -15.03
C GLY A 265 -5.08 11.65 -14.28
N PHE A 266 -5.02 11.73 -12.95
CA PHE A 266 -5.99 12.52 -12.20
C PHE A 266 -5.65 14.01 -12.30
N CYS A 267 -6.66 14.85 -12.35
CA CYS A 267 -6.53 16.29 -12.45
C CYS A 267 -7.30 17.01 -11.33
N ALA A 268 -6.93 18.26 -11.04
CA ALA A 268 -7.63 19.04 -10.03
C ALA A 268 -9.07 19.34 -10.46
N ALA A 269 -10.04 19.17 -9.56
CA ALA A 269 -11.41 19.63 -9.80
C ALA A 269 -11.47 21.16 -9.97
N SER A 270 -10.60 21.91 -9.29
CA SER A 270 -10.47 23.36 -9.35
C SER A 270 -9.00 23.78 -9.29
N GLY A 271 -8.53 24.51 -10.31
CA GLY A 271 -7.12 24.94 -10.40
C GLY A 271 -6.72 25.91 -9.28
N THR A 272 -7.60 26.83 -8.89
CA THR A 272 -7.33 27.83 -7.85
C THR A 272 -7.26 27.20 -6.48
N GLU A 273 -8.21 26.33 -6.13
CA GLU A 273 -8.21 25.62 -4.84
C GLU A 273 -7.03 24.66 -4.74
N MET A 274 -6.69 23.98 -5.84
CA MET A 274 -5.55 23.06 -5.85
C MET A 274 -4.22 23.76 -5.55
N LYS A 275 -3.99 24.99 -6.05
CA LYS A 275 -2.77 25.75 -5.69
C LYS A 275 -2.68 26.08 -4.20
N HIS A 276 -3.81 26.24 -3.52
CA HIS A 276 -3.82 26.40 -2.06
C HIS A 276 -3.53 25.07 -1.38
N LEU A 277 -4.15 23.99 -1.85
CA LEU A 277 -3.96 22.64 -1.32
C LEU A 277 -2.51 22.14 -1.49
N GLN A 278 -1.87 22.38 -2.64
CA GLN A 278 -0.47 22.03 -2.88
C GLN A 278 0.45 22.72 -1.88
N ARG A 279 0.28 24.03 -1.66
CA ARG A 279 1.05 24.78 -0.65
C ARG A 279 0.85 24.20 0.75
N TYR A 280 -0.39 23.85 1.09
CA TYR A 280 -0.70 23.21 2.37
C TYR A 280 -0.01 21.84 2.50
N MET A 281 -0.13 20.97 1.49
CA MET A 281 0.48 19.64 1.48
C MET A 281 2.00 19.70 1.55
N CYS A 282 2.64 20.63 0.82
CA CYS A 282 4.08 20.88 0.94
C CYS A 282 4.45 21.32 2.36
N SER A 283 3.76 22.32 2.92
CA SER A 283 4.03 22.76 4.29
C SER A 283 3.86 21.62 5.30
N ARG A 284 2.80 20.83 5.18
CA ARG A 284 2.54 19.69 6.08
C ARG A 284 3.58 18.59 5.92
N PHE A 285 4.08 18.34 4.71
CA PHE A 285 5.18 17.41 4.46
C PHE A 285 6.44 17.80 5.21
N PHE A 286 6.83 19.08 5.19
CA PHE A 286 8.00 19.55 5.95
C PHE A 286 7.79 19.57 7.46
N ILE A 287 6.56 19.82 7.92
CA ILE A 287 6.22 19.75 9.35
C ILE A 287 6.27 18.32 9.87
N ASP A 288 5.73 17.36 9.11
CA ASP A 288 5.66 15.96 9.53
C ASP A 288 6.99 15.21 9.29
N PHE A 289 7.83 15.67 8.35
CA PHE A 289 9.14 15.11 8.01
C PHE A 289 10.21 16.20 7.92
N PRO A 290 10.63 16.79 9.06
CA PRO A 290 11.55 17.93 9.07
C PRO A 290 12.96 17.57 8.58
N GLU A 291 13.41 16.34 8.81
CA GLU A 291 14.76 15.92 8.47
C GLU A 291 14.85 15.25 7.09
N VAL A 292 15.89 15.59 6.32
CA VAL A 292 16.14 14.98 5.00
C VAL A 292 16.32 13.45 5.07
N GLY A 293 16.84 12.93 6.18
CA GLY A 293 16.98 11.48 6.41
C GLY A 293 15.63 10.77 6.55
N GLU A 294 14.66 11.42 7.21
CA GLU A 294 13.29 10.92 7.33
C GLU A 294 12.55 11.01 6.01
N GLN A 295 12.68 12.13 5.30
CA GLN A 295 12.13 12.31 3.96
C GLN A 295 12.63 11.22 3.00
N ARG A 296 13.94 10.90 3.03
CA ARG A 296 14.53 9.81 2.24
C ARG A 296 13.86 8.48 2.56
N ARG A 297 13.86 8.07 3.83
CA ARG A 297 13.23 6.81 4.27
C ARG A 297 11.76 6.74 3.85
N LYS A 298 11.03 7.84 3.98
CA LYS A 298 9.62 7.91 3.60
C LYS A 298 9.41 7.77 2.10
N LEU A 299 10.20 8.44 1.27
CA LEU A 299 10.13 8.36 -0.19
C LEU A 299 10.51 6.98 -0.70
N GLU A 300 11.62 6.40 -0.20
CA GLU A 300 12.06 5.05 -0.58
C GLU A 300 11.00 4.00 -0.22
N SER A 301 10.44 4.08 0.99
CA SER A 301 9.34 3.22 1.41
C SER A 301 8.09 3.41 0.55
N TYR A 302 7.75 4.66 0.18
CA TYR A 302 6.60 4.93 -0.69
C TYR A 302 6.79 4.30 -2.08
N LEU A 303 7.96 4.49 -2.70
CA LEU A 303 8.29 3.90 -4.00
C LEU A 303 8.24 2.37 -3.95
N GLN A 304 8.85 1.76 -2.94
CA GLN A 304 8.85 0.31 -2.78
C GLN A 304 7.45 -0.25 -2.59
N ASN A 305 6.59 0.45 -1.85
CA ASN A 305 5.24 -0.02 -1.55
C ASN A 305 4.25 0.23 -2.69
N HIS A 306 4.39 1.31 -3.45
CA HIS A 306 3.34 1.75 -4.39
C HIS A 306 3.64 1.49 -5.87
N PHE A 307 4.89 1.13 -6.21
CA PHE A 307 5.33 0.95 -7.59
C PHE A 307 5.82 -0.48 -7.88
N VAL A 308 5.43 -1.46 -7.08
CA VAL A 308 5.68 -2.88 -7.38
C VAL A 308 5.01 -3.23 -8.71
N GLY A 309 5.81 -3.65 -9.70
CA GLY A 309 5.32 -3.93 -11.06
C GLY A 309 5.07 -2.68 -11.93
N LEU A 310 5.38 -1.48 -11.43
CA LEU A 310 5.27 -0.19 -12.14
C LEU A 310 6.60 0.58 -12.05
N GLU A 311 7.72 -0.16 -12.21
CA GLU A 311 9.07 0.37 -12.06
C GLU A 311 9.34 1.54 -13.02
N ASP A 312 8.87 1.42 -14.26
CA ASP A 312 8.91 2.44 -15.31
C ASP A 312 8.31 3.79 -14.88
N ARG A 313 7.27 3.77 -14.04
CA ARG A 313 6.58 4.99 -13.56
C ARG A 313 7.23 5.67 -12.37
N LYS A 314 8.25 5.06 -11.73
CA LYS A 314 8.91 5.67 -10.57
C LYS A 314 9.57 7.00 -10.93
N TYR A 315 10.15 7.12 -12.11
CA TYR A 315 10.76 8.37 -12.58
C TYR A 315 9.71 9.47 -12.75
N ASP A 316 8.62 9.21 -13.48
CA ASP A 316 7.55 10.17 -13.70
C ASP A 316 6.94 10.68 -12.39
N TYR A 317 6.80 9.79 -11.40
CA TYR A 317 6.36 10.15 -10.06
C TYR A 317 7.33 11.09 -9.35
N LEU A 318 8.63 10.78 -9.37
CA LEU A 318 9.64 11.63 -8.75
C LEU A 318 9.77 12.98 -9.47
N ALA A 319 9.67 13.01 -10.80
CA ALA A 319 9.64 14.25 -11.58
C ALA A 319 8.41 15.11 -11.24
N THR A 320 7.23 14.48 -11.12
CA THR A 320 6.00 15.15 -10.69
C THR A 320 6.14 15.72 -9.27
N LEU A 321 6.63 14.92 -8.33
CA LEU A 321 6.87 15.37 -6.96
C LEU A 321 7.88 16.53 -6.91
N HIS A 322 8.95 16.45 -7.69
CA HIS A 322 9.93 17.53 -7.83
C HIS A 322 9.27 18.83 -8.29
N GLY A 323 8.46 18.78 -9.37
CA GLY A 323 7.74 19.94 -9.89
C GLY A 323 6.81 20.57 -8.86
N VAL A 324 5.99 19.75 -8.17
CA VAL A 324 5.06 20.23 -7.14
C VAL A 324 5.82 20.89 -5.97
N VAL A 325 6.89 20.27 -5.47
CA VAL A 325 7.70 20.83 -4.38
C VAL A 325 8.39 22.13 -4.82
N GLN A 326 8.88 22.20 -6.05
CA GLN A 326 9.55 23.37 -6.60
C GLN A 326 8.60 24.58 -6.70
N GLU A 327 7.39 24.36 -7.22
CA GLU A 327 6.41 25.42 -7.48
C GLU A 327 5.61 25.84 -6.24
N SER A 328 5.32 24.91 -5.33
CA SER A 328 4.36 25.12 -4.24
C SER A 328 4.98 25.28 -2.86
N THR A 329 6.31 25.21 -2.73
CA THR A 329 6.96 25.46 -1.45
C THR A 329 7.17 26.97 -1.22
N VAL A 330 6.63 27.48 -0.12
CA VAL A 330 6.71 28.89 0.30
C VAL A 330 8.16 29.30 0.59
N CYS A 331 8.52 30.55 0.28
CA CYS A 331 9.89 31.08 0.34
C CYS A 331 10.60 30.94 1.71
N LEU A 332 9.84 30.83 2.80
CA LEU A 332 10.38 30.69 4.16
C LEU A 332 11.13 29.36 4.40
N MET A 333 10.96 28.37 3.53
CA MET A 333 11.60 27.05 3.64
C MET A 333 12.62 26.82 2.50
N GLY A 334 13.40 27.84 2.16
CA GLY A 334 14.28 27.81 1.00
C GLY A 334 15.43 26.80 1.10
N HIS A 335 15.94 26.54 2.31
CA HIS A 335 17.03 25.58 2.52
C HIS A 335 16.50 24.15 2.46
N GLU A 336 15.44 23.87 3.21
CA GLU A 336 14.71 22.60 3.26
C GLU A 336 14.25 22.22 1.86
N ARG A 337 13.66 23.18 1.12
CA ARG A 337 13.27 23.00 -0.28
C ARG A 337 14.43 22.51 -1.14
N ARG A 338 15.60 23.16 -1.07
CA ARG A 338 16.77 22.75 -1.88
C ARG A 338 17.27 21.36 -1.50
N GLN A 339 17.30 21.03 -0.21
CA GLN A 339 17.70 19.69 0.25
C GLN A 339 16.74 18.62 -0.27
N THR A 340 15.43 18.84 -0.15
CA THR A 340 14.41 17.89 -0.62
C THR A 340 14.42 17.75 -2.14
N LEU A 341 14.55 18.84 -2.90
CA LEU A 341 14.67 18.78 -4.36
C LEU A 341 15.93 18.02 -4.80
N GLY A 342 17.07 18.24 -4.10
CA GLY A 342 18.30 17.48 -4.32
C GLY A 342 18.14 15.98 -4.02
N LEU A 343 17.44 15.65 -2.92
CA LEU A 343 17.08 14.27 -2.57
C LEU A 343 16.22 13.61 -3.67
N ILE A 344 15.15 14.28 -4.10
CA ILE A 344 14.24 13.75 -5.13
C ILE A 344 15.01 13.53 -6.44
N SER A 345 15.85 14.49 -6.83
CA SER A 345 16.70 14.37 -8.03
C SER A 345 17.68 13.20 -7.94
N SER A 346 18.32 13.00 -6.78
CA SER A 346 19.21 11.86 -6.54
C SER A 346 18.47 10.51 -6.64
N LEU A 347 17.25 10.43 -6.11
CA LEU A 347 16.41 9.23 -6.23
C LEU A 347 16.00 8.98 -7.69
N ALA A 348 15.63 10.03 -8.43
CA ALA A 348 15.25 9.91 -9.84
C ALA A 348 16.41 9.41 -10.72
N LEU A 349 17.63 9.92 -10.48
CA LEU A 349 18.84 9.44 -11.16
C LEU A 349 19.13 7.96 -10.84
N ARG A 350 18.92 7.54 -9.58
CA ARG A 350 19.08 6.13 -9.20
C ARG A 350 18.09 5.24 -9.95
N VAL A 351 16.82 5.64 -10.04
CA VAL A 351 15.79 4.90 -10.80
C VAL A 351 16.17 4.79 -12.28
N LEU A 352 16.66 5.86 -12.90
CA LEU A 352 17.12 5.82 -14.30
C LEU A 352 18.33 4.90 -14.51
N ALA A 353 19.26 4.87 -13.55
CA ALA A 353 20.41 3.97 -13.56
C ALA A 353 19.98 2.50 -13.45
N GLU A 354 19.06 2.19 -12.53
CA GLU A 354 18.51 0.83 -12.33
C GLU A 354 17.75 0.33 -13.57
N GLN A 355 17.12 1.23 -14.32
CA GLN A 355 16.41 0.90 -15.56
C GLN A 355 17.31 0.79 -16.80
N ASN A 356 18.64 0.96 -16.67
CA ASN A 356 19.58 1.04 -17.79
C ASN A 356 19.23 2.11 -18.85
N VAL A 357 18.44 3.14 -18.48
CA VAL A 357 18.11 4.27 -19.37
C VAL A 357 19.28 5.25 -19.44
N ILE A 358 20.18 5.22 -18.46
CA ILE A 358 21.49 5.86 -18.57
C ILE A 358 22.40 4.91 -19.36
N PRO A 359 22.89 5.29 -20.56
CA PRO A 359 23.85 4.47 -21.27
C PRO A 359 25.05 4.23 -20.36
N ASN A 360 25.48 2.96 -20.29
CA ASN A 360 26.70 2.56 -19.60
C ASN A 360 27.79 3.61 -19.83
N THR A 361 28.19 4.31 -18.76
CA THR A 361 29.13 5.44 -18.82
C THR A 361 30.52 5.01 -19.27
N ALA A 362 30.76 3.71 -19.46
CA ALA A 362 31.92 3.19 -20.18
C ALA A 362 32.09 3.80 -21.60
N ASN A 363 31.01 4.25 -22.24
CA ASN A 363 31.05 4.82 -23.60
C ASN A 363 30.57 6.29 -23.70
N VAL A 364 30.36 6.99 -22.58
CA VAL A 364 29.96 8.40 -22.61
C VAL A 364 31.21 9.28 -22.61
N THR A 365 31.61 9.76 -23.78
CA THR A 365 32.64 10.80 -23.91
C THR A 365 32.03 12.15 -23.53
N CYS A 366 32.27 12.60 -22.29
CA CYS A 366 31.91 13.94 -21.85
C CYS A 366 32.86 14.96 -22.50
N TYR A 367 32.40 15.70 -23.50
CA TYR A 367 33.12 16.88 -23.98
C TYR A 367 32.96 18.00 -22.96
N TYR A 368 33.89 18.07 -22.01
CA TYR A 368 34.00 19.23 -21.14
C TYR A 368 34.54 20.39 -21.97
N GLN A 369 33.70 21.38 -22.31
CA GLN A 369 34.22 22.67 -22.75
C GLN A 369 34.88 23.34 -21.54
N PRO A 370 36.19 23.64 -21.58
CA PRO A 370 36.83 24.38 -20.51
C PRO A 370 36.11 25.71 -20.32
N ALA A 371 35.92 26.12 -19.07
CA ALA A 371 35.36 27.43 -18.78
C ALA A 371 36.21 28.53 -19.44
N PRO A 372 35.62 29.66 -19.89
CA PRO A 372 36.28 30.64 -20.76
C PRO A 372 37.61 31.21 -20.25
N TYR A 373 37.87 31.14 -18.95
CA TYR A 373 39.09 31.65 -18.31
C TYR A 373 40.30 30.71 -18.43
N VAL A 374 40.14 29.49 -18.99
CA VAL A 374 41.25 28.53 -19.16
C VAL A 374 42.13 28.88 -20.39
N ALA A 375 41.74 29.88 -21.18
CA ALA A 375 42.56 30.40 -22.29
C ALA A 375 43.70 31.33 -21.82
N ASP A 376 43.77 31.68 -20.54
CA ASP A 376 44.84 32.52 -20.00
C ASP A 376 46.10 31.68 -19.69
N SER A 377 47.20 32.03 -20.35
CA SER A 377 48.52 31.37 -20.33
C SER A 377 49.24 31.32 -18.97
N ASN A 378 48.55 31.54 -17.86
CA ASN A 378 49.12 31.64 -16.51
C ASN A 378 48.63 30.58 -15.51
N PHE A 379 47.96 29.52 -15.98
CA PHE A 379 47.37 28.47 -15.12
C PHE A 379 48.30 27.29 -14.76
N SER A 380 49.61 27.52 -14.64
CA SER A 380 50.61 26.45 -14.38
C SER A 380 50.70 25.95 -12.93
N ASN A 381 49.84 26.39 -12.01
CA ASN A 381 50.04 26.14 -10.56
C ASN A 381 48.95 25.31 -9.84
N TYR A 382 48.06 24.62 -10.55
CA TYR A 382 47.13 23.68 -9.91
C TYR A 382 47.40 22.24 -10.35
N TYR A 383 47.58 21.38 -9.34
CA TYR A 383 47.85 19.95 -9.45
C TYR A 383 46.71 19.24 -10.21
N VAL A 384 46.98 18.76 -11.41
CA VAL A 384 46.05 17.87 -12.14
C VAL A 384 46.28 16.45 -11.62
N ALA A 385 45.29 15.88 -10.94
CA ALA A 385 45.31 14.47 -10.56
C ALA A 385 45.29 13.60 -11.83
N GLN A 386 46.39 12.91 -12.13
CA GLN A 386 46.46 11.96 -13.23
C GLN A 386 45.63 10.72 -12.90
N VAL A 387 44.52 10.53 -13.62
CA VAL A 387 43.78 9.27 -13.65
C VAL A 387 44.54 8.31 -14.57
N GLN A 388 44.97 7.16 -14.06
CA GLN A 388 45.68 6.12 -14.81
C GLN A 388 44.84 5.61 -15.99
N THR A 389 45.40 5.67 -17.18
CA THR A 389 44.86 5.10 -18.42
C THR A 389 44.94 3.58 -18.41
N VAL A 390 43.80 2.93 -18.66
CA VAL A 390 43.68 1.49 -18.92
C VAL A 390 44.37 1.15 -20.24
N TYR A 391 45.23 0.12 -20.23
CA TYR A 391 45.99 -0.37 -21.40
C TYR A 391 45.09 -0.88 -22.53
N PRO A 392 45.37 -0.59 -23.82
CA PRO A 392 44.70 -1.23 -24.94
C PRO A 392 45.24 -2.63 -25.23
N HIS A 393 44.33 -3.57 -25.48
CA HIS A 393 44.58 -4.93 -25.93
C HIS A 393 45.23 -4.99 -27.33
N TYR A 394 46.24 -5.84 -27.50
CA TYR A 394 46.81 -6.22 -28.81
C TYR A 394 46.00 -7.35 -29.47
N PRO A 395 45.89 -7.40 -30.81
CA PRO A 395 45.31 -8.53 -31.54
C PRO A 395 46.30 -9.71 -31.65
N PRO A 396 45.81 -10.97 -31.79
CA PRO A 396 46.68 -12.14 -31.80
C PRO A 396 47.33 -12.39 -33.18
N PRO A 397 48.55 -12.96 -33.24
CA PRO A 397 49.18 -13.34 -34.51
C PRO A 397 48.68 -14.69 -35.03
N GLN A 398 48.52 -14.76 -36.36
CA GLN A 398 48.19 -15.96 -37.13
C GLN A 398 49.40 -16.91 -37.22
N TYR A 399 49.19 -18.22 -37.01
CA TYR A 399 50.15 -19.29 -37.31
C TYR A 399 49.57 -20.28 -38.34
N PRO A 400 50.39 -20.85 -39.25
CA PRO A 400 49.96 -21.80 -40.26
C PRO A 400 49.80 -23.24 -39.71
N PRO A 401 49.13 -24.15 -40.44
CA PRO A 401 48.65 -25.42 -39.89
C PRO A 401 49.69 -26.55 -39.97
N GLN A 402 49.79 -27.36 -38.92
CA GLN A 402 50.44 -28.68 -38.95
C GLN A 402 49.60 -29.75 -38.23
N GLN A 403 49.85 -30.99 -38.62
CA GLN A 403 48.91 -32.11 -38.71
C GLN A 403 48.61 -32.84 -37.38
N TYR A 404 47.48 -33.55 -37.40
CA TYR A 404 46.93 -34.43 -36.37
C TYR A 404 47.88 -35.54 -35.88
N HIS A 405 47.85 -35.80 -34.56
CA HIS A 405 47.92 -37.15 -34.00
C HIS A 405 47.03 -37.28 -32.75
N HIS A 406 46.20 -38.32 -32.74
CA HIS A 406 45.34 -38.72 -31.62
C HIS A 406 46.14 -39.37 -30.49
N GLN A 407 45.83 -39.04 -29.24
CA GLN A 407 45.96 -39.97 -28.10
C GLN A 407 45.01 -39.59 -26.95
N GLN A 408 44.20 -40.56 -26.52
CA GLN A 408 43.23 -40.49 -25.42
C GLN A 408 43.89 -40.77 -24.06
N TYR A 409 43.48 -40.07 -23.00
CA TYR A 409 43.71 -40.45 -21.59
C TYR A 409 42.54 -40.01 -20.65
N PRO A 410 42.34 -40.67 -19.49
CA PRO A 410 41.04 -40.95 -18.84
C PRO A 410 40.64 -39.98 -17.69
N PRO A 411 39.45 -40.11 -17.05
CA PRO A 411 38.90 -39.11 -16.14
C PRO A 411 39.42 -39.22 -14.69
N GLN A 412 39.69 -38.08 -14.05
CA GLN A 412 40.10 -38.00 -12.63
C GLN A 412 38.92 -37.86 -11.67
N GLN A 413 39.02 -38.58 -10.54
CA GLN A 413 38.09 -38.58 -9.41
C GLN A 413 38.45 -37.49 -8.38
N TYR A 414 37.44 -36.84 -7.79
CA TYR A 414 37.61 -35.89 -6.67
C TYR A 414 37.35 -36.56 -5.32
N PRO A 415 38.13 -36.27 -4.26
CA PRO A 415 37.88 -36.76 -2.90
C PRO A 415 36.88 -35.85 -2.12
N PRO A 416 36.19 -36.40 -1.08
CA PRO A 416 35.14 -35.68 -0.34
C PRO A 416 35.69 -34.74 0.75
N GLN A 417 35.07 -33.57 0.89
CA GLN A 417 35.33 -32.60 1.97
C GLN A 417 34.53 -32.94 3.24
N GLN A 418 35.21 -32.91 4.39
CA GLN A 418 34.65 -33.12 5.73
C GLN A 418 34.09 -31.80 6.30
N TYR A 419 32.90 -31.85 6.93
CA TYR A 419 32.28 -30.73 7.65
C TYR A 419 32.79 -30.64 9.10
N PRO A 420 33.01 -29.43 9.66
CA PRO A 420 33.28 -29.24 11.09
C PRO A 420 31.97 -29.26 11.93
N PRO A 421 32.04 -29.57 13.24
CA PRO A 421 30.88 -29.71 14.12
C PRO A 421 30.32 -28.35 14.61
N PRO A 422 29.06 -28.30 15.10
CA PRO A 422 28.37 -27.05 15.42
C PRO A 422 28.77 -26.45 16.78
N HIS A 423 28.95 -25.13 16.79
CA HIS A 423 29.15 -24.32 18.00
C HIS A 423 27.85 -24.18 18.82
N GLN A 424 27.98 -24.26 20.15
CA GLN A 424 26.92 -24.02 21.13
C GLN A 424 26.47 -22.53 21.14
N PRO A 425 25.19 -22.22 21.41
CA PRO A 425 24.73 -20.84 21.56
C PRO A 425 25.03 -20.28 22.98
N PRO A 426 25.28 -18.97 23.13
CA PRO A 426 25.44 -18.33 24.44
C PRO A 426 24.10 -18.17 25.18
N PRO A 427 24.11 -17.96 26.52
CA PRO A 427 22.91 -17.99 27.35
C PRO A 427 22.09 -16.69 27.32
N ASN A 428 20.79 -16.87 27.61
CA ASN A 428 19.71 -15.88 27.75
C ASN A 428 20.10 -14.55 28.43
N HIS A 429 19.60 -13.44 27.86
CA HIS A 429 19.21 -12.25 28.63
C HIS A 429 17.86 -11.72 28.11
N PRO A 430 16.92 -11.32 28.98
CA PRO A 430 15.57 -10.89 28.60
C PRO A 430 15.53 -9.37 28.38
N MET A 431 14.98 -8.88 27.26
CA MET A 431 14.54 -7.49 27.15
C MET A 431 13.39 -7.31 26.13
N TYR A 432 12.21 -7.06 26.70
CA TYR A 432 11.09 -6.19 26.26
C TYR A 432 10.68 -6.05 24.79
N THR A 433 9.41 -6.46 24.58
CA THR A 433 8.41 -5.93 23.65
C THR A 433 8.48 -4.41 23.41
N ALA A 434 8.36 -3.98 22.14
CA ALA A 434 7.99 -2.61 21.82
C ALA A 434 7.03 -2.55 20.62
N TRP A 435 5.81 -2.09 20.90
CA TRP A 435 4.94 -1.43 19.94
C TRP A 435 5.64 -0.15 19.46
N MET A 436 5.52 0.20 18.17
CA MET A 436 5.99 1.51 17.70
C MET A 436 4.89 2.56 17.97
N PRO A 437 5.12 3.56 18.83
CA PRO A 437 4.30 4.76 18.84
C PRO A 437 4.59 5.59 17.58
N CYS A 438 3.55 6.09 16.92
CA CYS A 438 3.70 7.19 15.97
C CYS A 438 3.54 8.49 16.76
N ASN A 439 4.57 9.33 16.77
CA ASN A 439 4.43 10.75 17.09
C ASN A 439 3.83 11.49 15.89
#